data_AF-A0A957PJP4-F1
#
_entry.id   AF-A0A957PJP4-F1
#
_cell.length_a   1.000
_cell.length_b   1.000
_cell.length_c   1.000
_cell.angle_alpha   90.00
_cell.angle_beta   90.00
_cell.angle_gamma   90.00
#
_symmetry.space_group_name_H-M   'P 1'
#
loop_
_entity.id
_entity.type
_entity.pdbx_description
1 polymer ?
#
loop_
_entity_poly.entity_id
_entity_poly.type
_entity_poly.pdbx_seq_one_letter_code
_entity_poly.pdbx_strand_id
1 'polypeptide(L)' 'CGPHGMLAALAQLGKQHQVPQQLSWEAYMRCGIGICGACEHDGHVLCLDGPVLAAGS' A
#
# COMPACT_ATOMS: atom_id res chain seq x y z
N CYS A 1 -7.05 1.30 5.36
CA CYS A 1 -6.66 2.71 5.13
C CYS A 1 -6.37 3.36 6.47
N GLY A 2 -5.65 4.46 6.47
CA GLY A 2 -5.32 5.23 7.66
C GLY A 2 -3.87 5.68 7.64
N PRO A 3 -3.39 6.33 8.73
CA PRO A 3 -2.05 6.89 8.77
C PRO A 3 -0.98 5.85 8.42
N HIS A 4 0.04 6.25 7.66
CA HIS A 4 1.12 5.35 7.20
C HIS A 4 1.74 4.53 8.34
N GLY A 5 2.05 5.17 9.48
CA GLY A 5 2.63 4.46 10.62
C GLY A 5 1.70 3.39 11.20
N MET A 6 0.39 3.62 11.17
CA MET A 6 -0.60 2.62 11.60
C MET A 6 -0.63 1.44 10.62
N LEU A 7 -0.65 1.70 9.31
CA LEU A 7 -0.65 0.63 8.31
C LEU A 7 0.65 -0.19 8.33
N ALA A 8 1.79 0.45 8.53
CA ALA A 8 3.07 -0.25 8.70
C ALA A 8 3.09 -1.14 9.95
N ALA A 9 2.56 -0.64 11.08
CA ALA A 9 2.44 -1.42 12.31
C ALA A 9 1.50 -2.62 12.13
N LEU A 10 0.36 -2.44 11.45
CA LEU A 10 -0.55 -3.52 11.11
C LEU A 10 0.10 -4.53 10.16
N ALA A 11 0.82 -4.07 9.13
CA ALA A 11 1.54 -4.93 8.20
C ALA A 11 2.51 -5.86 8.94
N GLN A 12 3.30 -5.30 9.86
CA GLN A 12 4.22 -6.05 10.71
C GLN A 12 3.50 -7.04 11.62
N LEU A 13 2.44 -6.61 12.30
CA LEU A 13 1.66 -7.45 13.21
C LEU A 13 1.01 -8.63 12.46
N GLY A 14 0.41 -8.37 11.30
CA GLY A 14 -0.19 -9.39 10.45
C GLY A 14 0.85 -10.42 9.98
N LYS A 15 2.06 -9.98 9.61
CA LYS A 15 3.17 -10.88 9.28
C LYS A 15 3.59 -11.75 10.46
N GLN A 16 3.71 -11.17 11.66
CA GLN A 16 4.09 -11.90 12.89
C GLN A 16 3.06 -12.97 13.28
N HIS A 17 1.78 -12.68 13.13
CA HIS A 17 0.69 -13.59 13.47
C HIS A 17 0.19 -14.42 12.29
N GLN A 18 0.85 -14.35 11.14
CA GLN A 18 0.46 -15.04 9.90
C GLN A 18 -1.01 -14.79 9.51
N VAL A 19 -1.49 -13.57 9.76
CA VAL A 19 -2.85 -13.14 9.44
C VAL A 19 -2.85 -12.59 8.00
N PRO A 20 -3.64 -13.18 7.09
CA PRO A 20 -3.84 -12.61 5.76
C PRO A 20 -4.44 -11.21 5.88
N GLN A 21 -3.85 -10.24 5.20
CA GLN A 21 -4.22 -8.83 5.33
C GLN A 21 -4.12 -8.11 3.99
N GLN A 22 -5.03 -7.15 3.80
CA GLN A 22 -5.03 -6.22 2.68
C GLN A 22 -5.04 -4.80 3.24
N LEU A 23 -4.08 -3.99 2.82
CA LEU A 23 -3.90 -2.64 3.32
C LEU A 23 -4.05 -1.66 2.18
N SER A 24 -4.92 -0.66 2.38
CA SER A 24 -5.09 0.45 1.45
C SER A 24 -4.08 1.54 1.78
N TRP A 25 -3.05 1.66 0.95
CA TRP A 25 -1.96 2.63 1.03
C TRP A 25 -2.32 3.91 0.27
N GLU A 26 -1.76 5.02 0.75
CA GLU A 26 -1.97 6.34 0.16
C GLU A 26 -0.60 6.89 -0.24
N ALA A 27 -0.46 7.45 -1.43
CA ALA A 27 0.77 8.13 -1.85
C ALA A 27 0.40 9.40 -2.61
N TYR A 28 1.36 10.28 -2.83
CA TYR A 28 1.11 11.50 -3.60
C TYR A 28 0.67 11.15 -5.04
N MET A 29 -0.62 11.34 -5.32
CA MET A 29 -1.18 11.12 -6.66
C MET A 29 -1.13 12.42 -7.47
N ARG A 30 -0.25 12.43 -8.49
CA ARG A 30 -0.20 13.52 -9.47
C ARG A 30 -1.16 13.29 -10.63
N CYS A 31 -0.92 12.25 -11.45
CA CYS A 31 -1.72 12.02 -12.66
C CYS A 31 -2.97 11.15 -12.42
N GLY A 32 -2.95 10.25 -11.44
CA GLY A 32 -4.05 9.33 -11.16
C GLY A 32 -4.35 8.27 -12.23
N ILE A 33 -3.55 8.18 -13.30
CA ILE A 33 -3.81 7.32 -14.48
C ILE A 33 -2.59 6.48 -14.92
N GLY A 34 -1.63 6.26 -14.03
CA GLY A 34 -0.50 5.36 -14.26
C GLY A 34 0.66 5.89 -15.12
N ILE A 35 0.59 7.12 -15.64
CA ILE A 35 1.60 7.63 -16.58
C ILE A 35 2.88 8.13 -15.89
N CYS A 36 2.76 8.79 -14.73
CA CYS A 36 3.90 9.50 -14.12
C CYS A 36 4.64 8.74 -13.00
N GLY A 37 4.07 7.64 -12.48
CA GLY A 37 4.67 6.88 -11.38
C GLY A 37 4.76 7.61 -10.02
N ALA A 38 4.24 8.83 -9.87
CA ALA A 38 4.41 9.61 -8.64
C ALA A 38 3.78 8.98 -7.36
N CYS A 39 2.83 8.06 -7.55
CA CYS A 39 2.18 7.31 -6.46
C CYS A 39 2.74 5.90 -6.32
N GLU A 40 4.05 5.74 -6.55
CA GLU A 40 4.75 4.49 -6.28
C GLU A 40 4.84 4.25 -4.77
N HIS A 41 4.60 3.01 -4.36
CA HIS A 41 4.76 2.52 -3.00
C HIS A 41 5.16 1.05 -3.03
N ASP A 42 6.32 0.72 -2.47
CA ASP A 42 6.90 -0.63 -2.40
C ASP A 42 6.91 -1.37 -3.75
N GLY A 43 7.24 -0.65 -4.83
CA GLY A 43 7.31 -1.17 -6.19
C GLY A 43 5.98 -1.20 -6.95
N HIS A 44 4.88 -0.78 -6.32
CA HIS A 44 3.55 -0.72 -6.93
C HIS A 44 3.13 0.70 -7.27
N VAL A 45 2.59 0.92 -8.46
CA VAL A 45 1.98 2.20 -8.86
C VAL A 45 0.52 2.18 -8.45
N LEU A 46 0.19 2.81 -7.31
CA LEU A 46 -1.12 2.64 -6.66
C LEU A 46 -2.33 3.04 -7.52
N CYS A 47 -2.18 4.03 -8.41
CA CYS A 47 -3.27 4.41 -9.34
C CYS A 47 -3.44 3.47 -10.54
N LEU A 48 -2.53 2.52 -10.74
CA LEU A 48 -2.58 1.50 -11.80
C LEU A 48 -2.81 0.10 -11.23
N ASP A 49 -1.98 -0.31 -10.26
CA ASP A 49 -2.05 -1.63 -9.60
C ASP A 49 -3.19 -1.70 -8.57
N GLY A 50 -3.67 -0.54 -8.13
CA GLY A 50 -4.65 -0.39 -7.06
C GLY A 50 -4.00 0.00 -5.73
N PRO A 51 -4.70 0.80 -4.89
CA PRO A 51 -4.16 1.23 -3.61
C PRO A 51 -4.20 0.14 -2.54
N VAL A 52 -4.95 -0.95 -2.76
CA VAL A 52 -5.12 -2.06 -1.82
C VAL A 52 -4.14 -3.18 -2.14
N LEU A 53 -3.10 -3.33 -1.31
CA LEU A 53 -2.04 -4.31 -1.49
C LEU A 53 -2.12 -5.41 -0.43
N ALA A 54 -1.77 -6.64 -0.81
CA ALA A 54 -1.58 -7.72 0.15
C ALA A 54 -0.26 -7.50 0.91
N ALA A 55 -0.31 -7.43 2.24
CA ALA A 55 0.89 -7.23 3.05
C ALA A 55 1.40 -8.59 3.56
N GLY A 56 2.47 -9.12 2.95
CA GLY A 56 3.11 -10.36 3.41
C GLY A 56 3.83 -11.19 2.35
N SER A 57 4.82 -10.62 1.64
CA SER A 57 5.94 -11.43 1.11
C SER A 57 7.19 -11.27 1.98
#